data_AF-A0ABD1PSY7-F1
#
_entry.id   AF-A0ABD1PSY7-F1
#
_cell.length_a   1.000
_cell.length_b   1.000
_cell.length_c   1.000
_cell.angle_alpha   90.00
_cell.angle_beta   90.00
_cell.angle_gamma   90.00
#
_symmetry.space_group_name_H-M   'P 1'
#
loop_
_entity.id
_entity.type
_entity.pdbx_description
1 polymer ?
#
loop_
_entity_poly.entity_id
_entity_poly.type
_entity_poly.pdbx_seq_one_letter_code
_entity_poly.pdbx_strand_id
1 'polypeptide(L)'
;MQQDFLLPMHPFFREVLKDWNLTPCQITPNGWGQMVASYLLWVVAKAGGNLTPKEFESIYRPYRSSGWYNVSPRSGQKWRTTTDSPNKGHNWKERFFIVGRDWEFIPEDPLPHVSIPR
;
A
#
# COMPACT_ATOMS: atom_id res chain seq x y z
N MET A 1 -32.46 -4.64 1.67
CA MET A 1 -31.19 -5.35 1.43
C MET A 1 -30.09 -4.31 1.44
N GLN A 2 -29.33 -4.25 2.53
CA GLN A 2 -28.17 -3.37 2.63
C GLN A 2 -27.03 -4.05 1.89
N GLN A 3 -26.44 -3.36 0.92
CA GLN A 3 -25.38 -3.90 0.09
C GLN A 3 -24.06 -3.58 0.82
N ASP A 4 -23.52 -4.56 1.53
CA ASP A 4 -22.26 -4.39 2.26
C ASP A 4 -21.13 -4.26 1.24
N PHE A 5 -20.41 -3.14 1.30
CA PHE A 5 -19.28 -2.87 0.40
C PHE A 5 -18.05 -3.63 0.90
N LEU A 6 -17.82 -4.81 0.33
CA LEU A 6 -16.59 -5.57 0.56
C LEU A 6 -15.45 -4.93 -0.24
N LEU A 7 -14.52 -4.29 0.46
CA LEU A 7 -13.28 -3.82 -0.14
C LEU A 7 -12.29 -4.99 -0.24
N PRO A 8 -11.76 -5.30 -1.43
CA PRO A 8 -10.68 -6.27 -1.57
C PRO A 8 -9.42 -5.70 -0.91
N MET A 9 -9.23 -6.04 0.36
CA MET A 9 -8.14 -5.56 1.21
C MET A 9 -7.46 -6.75 1.89
N HIS A 10 -6.13 -6.74 1.87
CA HIS A 10 -5.33 -7.76 2.55
C HIS A 10 -5.69 -7.82 4.06
N PRO A 11 -5.90 -9.02 4.66
CA PRO A 11 -6.37 -9.19 6.02
C PRO A 11 -5.58 -8.39 7.07
N PHE A 12 -4.25 -8.41 6.97
CA PHE A 12 -3.37 -7.61 7.85
C PHE A 12 -3.74 -6.11 7.89
N PHE A 13 -3.96 -5.46 6.75
CA PHE A 13 -4.29 -4.02 6.75
C PHE A 13 -5.69 -3.76 7.32
N ARG A 14 -6.60 -4.71 7.14
CA ARG A 14 -7.94 -4.66 7.71
C ARG A 14 -7.90 -4.79 9.23
N GLU A 15 -7.13 -5.73 9.77
CA GLU A 15 -6.92 -5.88 11.21
C GLU A 15 -6.34 -4.61 11.83
N VAL A 16 -5.28 -4.04 11.24
CA VAL A 16 -4.66 -2.80 11.72
C VAL A 16 -5.67 -1.65 11.77
N LEU A 17 -6.45 -1.47 10.71
CA LEU A 17 -7.45 -0.42 10.65
C LEU A 17 -8.60 -0.64 11.63
N LYS A 18 -9.02 -1.89 11.82
CA LYS A 18 -10.01 -2.26 12.84
C LYS A 18 -9.51 -1.93 14.25
N ASP A 19 -8.27 -2.30 14.57
CA ASP A 19 -7.65 -2.03 15.87
C ASP A 19 -7.50 -0.53 16.14
N TRP A 20 -7.29 0.26 15.08
CA TRP A 20 -7.24 1.72 15.16
C TRP A 20 -8.62 2.40 15.12
N ASN A 21 -9.69 1.63 14.93
CA ASN A 21 -11.04 2.14 14.69
C ASN A 21 -11.08 3.17 13.55
N LEU A 22 -10.35 2.90 12.47
CA LEU A 22 -10.26 3.75 11.28
C LEU A 22 -10.90 3.06 10.09
N THR A 23 -11.58 3.85 9.25
CA THR A 23 -12.00 3.39 7.93
C THR A 23 -10.86 3.59 6.92
N PRO A 24 -10.83 2.80 5.82
CA PRO A 24 -9.80 2.92 4.80
C PRO A 24 -9.64 4.34 4.21
N CYS A 25 -10.74 5.10 4.16
CA CYS A 25 -10.79 6.46 3.65
C CYS A 25 -10.14 7.50 4.59
N GLN A 26 -9.89 7.15 5.85
CA GLN A 26 -9.26 8.05 6.83
C GLN A 26 -7.73 8.04 6.74
N ILE A 27 -7.15 7.09 6.01
CA ILE A 27 -5.71 7.04 5.75
C ILE A 27 -5.37 7.88 4.52
N THR A 28 -4.40 8.79 4.66
CA THR A 28 -3.89 9.57 3.52
C THR A 28 -3.20 8.66 2.50
N PRO A 29 -3.14 9.01 1.19
CA PRO A 29 -2.46 8.18 0.20
C PRO A 29 -1.01 7.82 0.57
N ASN A 30 -0.30 8.75 1.22
CA ASN A 30 1.06 8.49 1.71
C ASN A 30 1.10 7.49 2.87
N GLY A 31 0.10 7.53 3.77
CA GLY A 31 -0.02 6.57 4.87
C GLY A 31 -0.22 5.14 4.38
N TRP A 32 -1.02 4.94 3.33
CA TRP A 32 -1.19 3.64 2.68
C TRP A 32 0.15 3.09 2.16
N GLY A 33 0.93 3.93 1.48
CA GLY A 33 2.26 3.54 0.99
C GLY A 33 3.20 3.12 2.13
N GLN A 34 3.16 3.82 3.27
CA GLN A 34 3.95 3.48 4.45
C GLN A 34 3.53 2.14 5.08
N MET A 35 2.22 1.89 5.21
CA MET A 35 1.71 0.62 5.75
C MET A 35 2.14 -0.56 4.87
N VAL A 36 1.96 -0.45 3.55
CA VAL A 36 2.34 -1.50 2.60
C VAL A 36 3.85 -1.73 2.59
N ALA A 37 4.65 -0.66 2.56
CA ALA A 37 6.11 -0.78 2.59
C ALA A 37 6.58 -1.45 3.89
N SER A 38 5.99 -1.10 5.03
CA SER A 38 6.36 -1.68 6.34
C SER A 38 6.05 -3.18 6.39
N TYR A 39 4.87 -3.59 5.91
CA TYR A 39 4.49 -5.00 5.82
C TYR A 39 5.45 -5.79 4.92
N LEU A 40 5.74 -5.29 3.72
CA LEU A 40 6.65 -5.94 2.78
C LEU A 40 8.08 -6.05 3.32
N LEU A 41 8.59 -4.99 3.96
CA LEU A 41 9.92 -5.01 4.60
C LEU A 41 9.98 -6.06 5.71
N TRP A 42 8.93 -6.21 6.52
CA TRP A 42 8.85 -7.25 7.54
C TRP A 42 8.88 -8.66 6.93
N VAL A 43 8.08 -8.90 5.88
CA VAL A 43 8.04 -10.19 5.17
C VAL A 43 9.42 -10.51 4.58
N VAL A 44 10.07 -9.56 3.91
CA VAL A 44 11.40 -9.74 3.32
C VAL A 44 12.45 -10.02 4.40
N ALA A 45 12.45 -9.25 5.49
CA ALA A 45 13.36 -9.46 6.61
C ALA A 45 13.19 -10.84 7.26
N LYS A 46 11.93 -11.29 7.42
CA LYS A 46 11.64 -12.63 7.96
C LYS A 46 12.02 -13.76 7.00
N ALA A 47 11.87 -13.55 5.69
CA ALA A 47 12.31 -14.50 4.68
C ALA A 47 13.84 -14.51 4.47
N GLY A 48 14.60 -13.64 5.17
CA GLY A 48 16.04 -13.49 4.97
C GLY A 48 16.42 -12.86 3.63
N GLY A 49 15.46 -12.24 2.94
CA GLY A 49 15.71 -11.54 1.69
C GLY A 49 16.50 -10.26 1.93
N ASN A 50 17.47 -9.99 1.06
CA ASN A 50 18.27 -8.76 1.10
C ASN A 50 18.19 -8.08 -0.27
N LEU A 51 17.85 -6.80 -0.28
CA LEU A 51 17.89 -5.99 -1.50
C LEU A 51 19.33 -5.55 -1.74
N THR A 52 19.94 -5.99 -2.84
CA THR A 52 21.28 -5.57 -3.21
C THR A 52 21.28 -4.18 -3.85
N PRO A 53 22.39 -3.42 -3.78
CA PRO A 53 22.49 -2.12 -4.46
C PRO A 53 22.20 -2.21 -5.96
N LYS A 54 22.62 -3.29 -6.63
CA LYS A 54 22.38 -3.50 -8.07
C LYS A 54 20.90 -3.70 -8.37
N GLU A 55 20.19 -4.48 -7.55
CA GLU A 55 18.74 -4.65 -7.69
C GLU A 55 18.02 -3.32 -7.45
N PHE A 56 18.43 -2.57 -6.43
CA PHE A 56 17.88 -1.23 -6.15
C PHE A 56 18.08 -0.28 -7.32
N GLU A 57 19.28 -0.22 -7.90
CA GLU A 57 19.60 0.61 -9.07
C GLU A 57 18.91 0.14 -10.35
N SER A 58 18.54 -1.14 -10.45
CA SER A 58 17.74 -1.65 -11.57
C SER A 58 16.31 -1.12 -11.55
N ILE A 59 15.78 -0.85 -10.34
CA ILE A 59 14.40 -0.39 -10.12
C ILE A 59 14.34 1.14 -10.07
N TYR A 60 15.29 1.78 -9.37
CA TYR A 60 15.30 3.20 -9.06
C TYR A 60 16.52 3.91 -9.61
N ARG A 61 16.34 5.21 -9.93
CA ARG A 61 17.44 6.12 -10.24
C ARG A 61 17.40 7.33 -9.30
N PRO A 62 18.56 7.79 -8.80
CA PRO A 62 18.63 9.05 -8.08
C PRO A 62 18.41 10.22 -9.06
N TYR A 63 17.81 11.29 -8.57
CA TYR A 63 17.72 12.58 -9.26
C TYR A 63 17.79 13.72 -8.24
N ARG A 64 18.23 14.90 -8.67
CA ARG A 64 18.30 16.09 -7.80
C ARG A 64 17.08 16.97 -8.01
N SER A 65 16.48 17.43 -6.92
CA SER A 65 15.39 18.41 -6.93
C SER A 65 15.46 19.28 -5.68
N SER A 66 15.33 20.60 -5.86
CA SER A 66 15.35 21.59 -4.78
C SER A 66 16.54 21.46 -3.81
N GLY A 67 17.73 21.11 -4.31
CA GLY A 67 18.93 20.90 -3.51
C GLY A 67 19.12 19.49 -2.94
N TRP A 68 18.06 18.67 -2.91
CA TRP A 68 18.07 17.33 -2.32
C TRP A 68 18.19 16.21 -3.37
N TYR A 69 18.75 15.07 -2.95
CA TYR A 69 18.66 13.84 -3.73
C TYR A 69 17.34 13.13 -3.43
N ASN A 70 16.64 12.78 -4.50
CA ASN A 70 15.40 12.01 -4.49
C ASN A 70 15.60 10.75 -5.33
N VAL A 71 14.75 9.74 -5.15
CA VAL A 71 14.74 8.53 -5.98
C VAL A 71 13.46 8.47 -6.80
N SER A 72 13.58 8.07 -8.07
CA SER A 72 12.45 7.86 -8.97
C SER A 72 12.53 6.48 -9.60
N PRO A 73 11.40 5.81 -9.87
CA PRO A 73 11.41 4.58 -10.66
C PRO A 73 12.06 4.84 -12.03
N ARG A 74 12.85 3.89 -12.54
CA ARG A 74 13.34 3.96 -13.93
C ARG A 74 12.15 3.92 -14.90
N SER A 75 12.16 4.81 -15.90
CA SER A 75 11.09 4.92 -16.91
C SER A 75 10.85 3.58 -17.60
N GLY A 76 9.58 3.14 -17.67
CA GLY A 76 9.17 1.84 -18.23
C GLY A 76 8.83 0.79 -17.18
N GLN A 77 9.31 0.94 -15.95
CA GLN A 77 8.91 0.09 -14.83
C GLN A 77 7.57 0.61 -14.28
N LYS A 78 6.48 -0.10 -14.58
CA LYS A 78 5.11 0.21 -14.10
C LYS A 78 4.91 -0.15 -12.62
N TRP A 79 5.88 0.13 -11.73
CA TRP A 79 5.65 0.06 -10.28
C TRP A 79 4.86 1.25 -9.75
N ARG A 80 4.05 1.88 -10.62
CA ARG A 80 2.98 2.75 -10.15
C ARG A 80 1.90 1.82 -9.64
N THR A 81 1.93 1.52 -8.34
CA THR A 81 0.79 0.92 -7.63
C THR A 81 -0.50 1.71 -7.85
N THR A 82 -0.37 2.97 -8.25
CA THR A 82 -1.44 3.83 -8.76
C THR A 82 -1.17 4.21 -10.21
N THR A 83 -1.55 3.35 -11.16
CA THR A 83 -1.49 3.64 -12.60
C THR A 83 -2.27 4.90 -12.96
N ASP A 84 -3.32 5.21 -12.18
CA ASP A 84 -4.31 6.24 -12.47
C ASP A 84 -4.37 7.33 -11.39
N SER A 85 -3.29 7.57 -10.63
CA SER A 85 -3.26 8.78 -9.81
C SER A 85 -3.26 10.00 -10.74
N PRO A 86 -4.32 10.85 -10.72
CA PRO A 86 -4.32 12.08 -11.49
C PRO A 86 -3.17 12.92 -10.97
N ASN A 87 -2.09 12.94 -11.74
CA ASN A 87 -0.89 13.65 -11.35
C ASN A 87 -1.25 15.13 -11.34
N LYS A 88 -0.95 15.80 -10.22
CA LYS A 88 -1.39 17.15 -9.80
C LYS A 88 -2.72 17.14 -9.04
N GLY A 89 -2.60 17.17 -7.70
CA GLY A 89 -3.69 17.57 -6.80
C GLY A 89 -4.28 18.89 -7.31
N HIS A 90 -5.59 18.98 -7.47
CA HIS A 90 -6.44 19.54 -6.42
C HIS A 90 -7.81 18.83 -6.29
N ASN A 91 -8.16 17.90 -7.18
CA ASN A 91 -9.51 17.31 -7.24
C ASN A 91 -9.54 15.80 -6.97
N TRP A 92 -8.47 15.24 -6.39
CA TRP A 92 -8.47 13.81 -6.06
C TRP A 92 -9.56 13.48 -5.04
N LYS A 93 -9.85 14.38 -4.09
CA LYS A 93 -10.87 14.19 -3.05
C LYS A 93 -12.30 14.02 -3.60
N GLU A 94 -12.62 14.59 -4.76
CA GLU A 94 -13.95 14.52 -5.37
C GLU A 94 -14.24 13.17 -6.05
N ARG A 95 -13.23 12.31 -6.18
CA ARG A 95 -13.31 11.04 -6.93
C ARG A 95 -13.29 9.78 -6.06
N PHE A 96 -13.32 9.92 -4.74
CA PHE A 96 -13.40 8.78 -3.81
C PHE A 96 -14.80 8.68 -3.21
N PHE A 97 -15.33 7.46 -3.16
CA PHE A 97 -16.49 7.13 -2.35
C PHE A 97 -16.04 6.89 -0.90
N ILE A 98 -16.87 7.32 0.06
CA ILE A 98 -16.62 7.11 1.48
C ILE A 98 -17.07 5.70 1.84
N VAL A 99 -16.13 4.87 2.27
CA VAL A 99 -16.44 3.57 2.88
C VAL A 99 -16.47 3.74 4.38
N GLY A 100 -17.55 3.29 5.00
CA GLY A 100 -17.75 3.36 6.45
C GLY A 100 -18.81 2.38 6.93
N ARG A 101 -18.58 1.86 8.14
CA ARG A 101 -19.28 0.73 8.79
C ARG A 101 -19.16 -0.60 8.04
N ASP A 102 -18.98 -1.69 8.78
CA ASP A 102 -19.05 -3.10 8.36
C ASP A 102 -18.13 -3.53 7.19
N TRP A 103 -17.18 -2.68 6.78
CA TRP A 103 -16.16 -2.96 5.76
C TRP A 103 -15.13 -4.03 6.19
N GLU A 104 -15.12 -4.35 7.48
CA GLU A 104 -14.14 -5.22 8.15
C GLU A 104 -14.50 -6.71 8.12
N PHE A 105 -15.69 -7.07 7.63
CA PHE A 105 -16.18 -8.45 7.65
C PHE A 105 -16.20 -9.06 6.25
N ILE A 106 -15.42 -10.12 6.03
CA ILE A 106 -15.53 -11.00 4.85
C ILE A 106 -15.73 -12.43 5.38
N PRO A 107 -16.87 -13.09 5.13
CA PRO A 107 -17.14 -14.44 5.63
C PRO A 107 -16.16 -15.50 5.10
N GLU A 108 -15.60 -15.29 3.92
CA GLU A 108 -14.72 -16.23 3.20
C GLU A 108 -13.23 -15.86 3.29
N ASP A 109 -12.85 -14.93 4.17
CA ASP A 109 -11.47 -14.45 4.21
C ASP A 109 -10.53 -15.60 4.59
N PRO A 110 -9.54 -15.96 3.74
CA PRO A 110 -8.51 -16.88 4.15
C PRO A 110 -7.77 -16.24 5.34
N LEU A 111 -7.64 -16.98 6.44
CA LEU A 111 -6.74 -16.59 7.53
C LEU A 111 -5.40 -16.18 6.90
N PRO A 112 -4.72 -15.12 7.40
CA PRO A 112 -3.45 -14.68 6.85
C PRO A 112 -2.46 -15.85 6.86
N HIS A 113 -2.36 -16.55 5.72
CA HIS A 113 -1.40 -17.62 5.49
C HIS A 113 -0.05 -16.97 5.23
N VAL A 114 0.54 -16.41 6.27
CA VAL A 114 1.99 -16.23 6.30
C VAL A 114 2.55 -17.62 6.63
N SER A 115 2.66 -18.47 5.61
CA SER A 115 3.40 -19.72 5.71
C SER A 115 4.87 -19.34 5.89
N ILE A 116 5.31 -19.27 7.14
CA ILE A 116 6.71 -19.06 7.52
C ILE A 116 7.49 -20.32 7.08
N PRO A 117 8.45 -20.23 6.15
CA PRO A 117 9.41 -21.31 5.97
C PRO A 117 10.24 -21.39 7.26
N ARG A 118 10.26 -22.57 7.91
CA ARG A 118 11.22 -22.83 8.99
C ARG A 118 12.64 -22.93 8.47
#